data_AF-A0A2G4GCV0-F1
#
_entry.id   AF-A0A2G4GCV0-F1
#
_cell.length_a   1.000
_cell.length_b   1.000
_cell.length_c   1.000
_cell.angle_alpha   90.00
_cell.angle_beta   90.00
_cell.angle_gamma   90.00
#
_symmetry.space_group_name_H-M   'P 1'
#
loop_
_entity.id
_entity.type
_entity.pdbx_description
1 polymer ?
#
loop_
_entity_poly.entity_id
_entity_poly.type
_entity_poly.pdbx_seq_one_letter_code
_entity_poly.pdbx_strand_id
1 'polypeptide(L)' 'TPGVTNAPAAPVGPGCGTRPAGTYTIVKGDNFWKLRNDFCVSLGALLTANNWPDMGQVTFMPGQVINIPAAGS' A
#
# COMPACT_ATOMS: atom_id res chain seq x y z
N THR A 1 -17.98 18.16 -3.38
CA THR A 1 -16.51 18.14 -3.46
C THR A 1 -16.00 17.10 -2.48
N PRO A 2 -15.51 15.92 -2.92
CA PRO A 2 -14.82 15.02 -2.01
C PRO A 2 -13.45 15.63 -1.72
N GLY A 3 -13.24 16.05 -0.48
CA GLY A 3 -11.96 16.52 0.00
C GLY A 3 -10.96 15.37 0.03
N VAL A 4 -10.00 15.39 -0.89
CA VAL A 4 -8.76 14.63 -0.72
C VAL A 4 -7.90 15.44 0.25
N THR A 5 -7.87 15.03 1.51
CA THR A 5 -6.77 15.42 2.39
C THR A 5 -5.54 14.71 1.85
N ASN A 6 -4.77 15.41 1.01
CA ASN A 6 -3.40 15.03 0.65
C ASN A 6 -2.60 14.95 1.96
N ALA A 7 -2.50 13.75 2.53
CA ALA A 7 -1.40 13.43 3.41
C ALA A 7 -0.12 13.62 2.60
N PRO A 8 0.95 14.23 3.15
CA PRO A 8 2.18 14.42 2.41
C PRO A 8 2.70 13.06 1.97
N ALA A 9 2.75 12.88 0.65
CA ALA A 9 3.40 11.78 -0.03
C ALA A 9 4.78 11.56 0.61
N ALA A 10 4.99 10.39 1.23
CA ALA A 10 6.34 10.02 1.65
C ALA A 10 7.25 10.04 0.40
N PRO A 11 8.52 10.44 0.51
CA PRO A 11 9.41 10.48 -0.64
C PRO A 11 9.42 9.12 -1.35
N VAL A 12 9.00 9.10 -2.62
CA VAL A 12 9.15 7.93 -3.49
C VAL A 12 10.62 7.53 -3.52
N GLY A 13 10.90 6.25 -3.35
CA GLY A 13 12.24 5.73 -3.63
C GLY A 13 12.62 6.02 -5.09
N PRO A 14 13.93 6.15 -5.41
CA PRO A 14 14.37 6.27 -6.80
C PRO A 14 13.83 5.09 -7.64
N GLY A 15 13.17 5.39 -8.77
CA GLY A 15 12.68 4.38 -9.71
C GLY A 15 11.18 4.06 -9.66
N CYS A 16 10.42 4.65 -8.75
CA CYS A 16 9.02 4.28 -8.52
C CYS A 16 7.99 4.83 -9.54
N GLY A 17 8.38 5.76 -10.42
CA GLY A 17 7.49 6.34 -11.42
C GLY A 17 6.18 6.89 -10.83
N THR A 18 5.16 7.06 -11.66
CA THR A 18 3.79 7.31 -11.20
C THR A 18 2.96 6.06 -11.47
N ARG A 19 2.33 5.52 -10.42
CA ARG A 19 1.43 4.37 -10.51
C ARG A 19 0.11 4.73 -9.85
N PRO A 20 -1.04 4.53 -10.53
CA PRO A 20 -2.34 4.77 -9.91
C PRO A 20 -2.66 3.73 -8.84
N ALA A 21 -3.60 4.06 -7.95
CA ALA A 21 -4.16 3.11 -7.00
C ALA A 21 -4.87 1.95 -7.73
N GLY A 22 -4.98 0.81 -7.06
CA GLY A 22 -5.64 -0.39 -7.60
C GLY A 22 -5.74 -1.50 -6.56
N THR A 23 -5.82 -2.74 -7.03
CA THR A 23 -5.88 -3.92 -6.17
C THR A 23 -4.75 -4.90 -6.48
N TYR A 24 -4.37 -5.71 -5.49
CA TYR A 24 -3.39 -6.77 -5.66
C TYR A 24 -3.83 -8.03 -4.92
N THR A 25 -3.57 -9.19 -5.52
CA THR A 25 -3.84 -10.48 -4.89
C THR A 25 -2.57 -10.98 -4.23
N ILE A 26 -2.63 -11.15 -2.91
CA ILE A 26 -1.54 -11.67 -2.10
C ILE A 26 -1.11 -13.05 -2.60
N VAL A 27 0.20 -13.25 -2.69
CA VAL A 27 0.82 -14.54 -3.00
C VAL A 27 1.63 -15.06 -1.81
N LYS A 28 1.98 -16.35 -1.85
CA LYS A 28 2.76 -16.98 -0.78
C LYS A 28 4.12 -16.29 -0.62
N GLY A 29 4.40 -15.84 0.60
CA GLY A 29 5.68 -15.20 0.94
C GLY A 29 5.67 -13.67 0.82
N ASP A 30 4.50 -13.07 0.55
CA ASP A 30 4.30 -11.63 0.70
C ASP A 30 4.38 -11.20 2.14
N ASN A 31 4.91 -9.99 2.33
CA ASN A 31 4.96 -9.31 3.61
C ASN A 31 4.93 -7.81 3.35
N PHE A 32 4.70 -7.03 4.41
CA PHE A 32 4.56 -5.58 4.31
C PHE A 32 5.78 -4.90 3.67
N TRP A 33 7.00 -5.39 3.94
CA TRP A 33 8.20 -4.80 3.39
C TRP A 33 8.26 -4.97 1.86
N LYS A 34 8.01 -6.20 1.37
CA LYS A 34 7.97 -6.47 -0.08
C LYS A 34 6.88 -5.64 -0.77
N LEU A 35 5.65 -5.68 -0.26
CA LEU A 35 4.52 -4.92 -0.82
C LEU A 35 4.82 -3.41 -0.86
N ARG A 36 5.38 -2.85 0.20
CA ARG A 36 5.71 -1.42 0.21
C ARG A 36 6.81 -1.07 -0.78
N ASN A 37 7.81 -1.93 -0.91
CA ASN A 37 8.93 -1.71 -1.83
C ASN A 37 8.50 -1.87 -3.29
N ASP A 38 7.79 -2.94 -3.62
CA ASP A 38 7.38 -3.28 -4.98
C ASP A 38 6.34 -2.30 -5.54
N PHE A 39 5.50 -1.75 -4.66
CA PHE A 39 4.44 -0.81 -5.03
C PHE A 39 4.77 0.64 -4.70
N CYS A 40 5.92 0.88 -4.06
CA CYS A 40 6.39 2.22 -3.68
C CYS A 40 5.39 3.01 -2.85
N VAL A 41 4.87 2.38 -1.80
CA VAL A 41 3.88 2.97 -0.89
C VAL A 41 4.39 2.98 0.55
N SER A 42 4.00 3.99 1.31
CA SER A 42 4.21 4.06 2.73
C SER A 42 3.39 3.00 3.46
N LEU A 43 3.85 2.62 4.66
CA LEU A 43 3.08 1.69 5.49
C LEU A 43 1.73 2.29 5.86
N GLY A 44 1.72 3.56 6.26
CA GLY A 44 0.51 4.27 6.65
C GLY A 44 -0.53 4.26 5.54
N ALA A 45 -0.14 4.62 4.31
CA ALA A 45 -1.05 4.59 3.17
C ALA A 45 -1.60 3.19 2.89
N LEU A 46 -0.76 2.16 2.97
CA LEU A 46 -1.21 0.78 2.76
C LEU A 46 -2.20 0.31 3.84
N LEU A 47 -1.94 0.64 5.12
CA LEU A 47 -2.85 0.35 6.23
C LEU A 47 -4.18 1.09 6.06
N THR A 48 -4.14 2.39 5.77
CA THR A 48 -5.33 3.22 5.55
C THR A 48 -6.16 2.73 4.37
N ALA A 49 -5.53 2.38 3.24
CA ALA A 49 -6.24 1.87 2.06
C ALA A 49 -7.02 0.58 2.32
N ASN A 50 -6.63 -0.18 3.36
CA ASN A 50 -7.26 -1.46 3.71
C ASN A 50 -8.02 -1.41 5.05
N ASN A 51 -8.16 -0.23 5.67
CA ASN A 51 -8.76 -0.05 6.99
C ASN A 51 -8.13 -0.95 8.07
N TRP A 52 -6.81 -1.14 8.01
CA TRP A 52 -6.07 -1.92 8.99
C TRP A 52 -5.53 -1.02 10.11
N PRO A 53 -5.69 -1.43 11.39
CA PRO A 53 -5.22 -0.63 12.52
C PRO A 53 -3.69 -0.62 12.64
N ASP A 54 -3.03 -1.76 12.45
CA ASP A 54 -1.57 -1.91 12.51
C ASP A 54 -1.10 -3.18 11.79
N MET A 55 0.22 -3.34 11.64
CA MET A 55 0.82 -4.51 10.97
C MET A 55 0.69 -5.82 11.75
N GLY A 56 0.65 -5.76 13.08
CA GLY A 56 0.61 -6.95 13.94
C GLY A 56 -0.74 -7.64 13.94
N GLN A 57 -1.81 -6.93 13.56
CA GLN A 57 -3.16 -7.47 13.45
C GLN A 57 -3.51 -7.99 12.06
N VAL A 58 -2.59 -7.89 11.08
CA VAL A 58 -2.84 -8.29 9.70
C VAL A 58 -2.05 -9.55 9.37
N THR A 59 -2.76 -10.60 8.98
CA THR A 59 -2.16 -11.83 8.43
C THR A 59 -2.49 -11.91 6.96
N PHE A 60 -1.46 -12.01 6.11
CA PHE A 60 -1.61 -12.18 4.67
C PHE A 60 -1.87 -13.63 4.31
N MET A 61 -2.99 -13.87 3.62
CA MET A 61 -3.35 -15.19 3.10
C MET A 61 -3.23 -15.20 1.57
N PRO A 62 -2.55 -16.20 0.96
CA PRO A 62 -2.53 -16.33 -0.50
C PRO A 62 -3.94 -16.35 -1.09
N GLY A 63 -4.17 -15.56 -2.14
CA GLY A 63 -5.49 -15.37 -2.76
C GLY A 63 -6.31 -14.22 -2.17
N GLN A 64 -5.89 -13.63 -1.05
CA GLN A 64 -6.52 -12.43 -0.50
C GLN A 64 -6.30 -11.23 -1.42
N VAL A 65 -7.36 -10.51 -1.78
CA VAL A 65 -7.26 -9.25 -2.52
C VAL A 65 -7.17 -8.09 -1.55
N ILE A 66 -6.22 -7.19 -1.78
CA ILE A 66 -5.98 -5.98 -0.98
C ILE A 66 -5.98 -4.74 -1.87
N ASN A 67 -6.29 -3.59 -1.28
CA ASN A 67 -6.19 -2.30 -1.92
C ASN A 67 -4.73 -1.82 -1.87
N ILE A 68 -4.24 -1.31 -2.99
CA ILE A 68 -2.93 -0.68 -3.11
C ILE A 68 -3.13 0.80 -3.46
N PRO A 69 -2.65 1.74 -2.63
CA PRO A 69 -2.75 3.15 -2.94
C PRO A 69 -1.82 3.55 -4.10
N ALA A 70 -1.94 4.79 -4.58
CA ALA A 70 -1.06 5.30 -5.62
C ALA A 70 0.40 5.34 -5.13
N ALA A 71 1.37 5.11 -6.02
CA ALA A 71 2.78 5.20 -5.66
C ALA A 71 3.11 6.60 -5.11
N GLY A 72 3.98 6.65 -4.10
CA GLY A 72 4.33 7.86 -3.39
C GLY A 72 3.37 8.27 -2.27
N SER A 73 2.29 7.52 -2.04
CA SER A 73 1.45 7.70 -0.85
C SER A 73 2.17 7.27 0.43
#